data_AF-A0A915Q1B5-F1
#
_entry.id   AF-A0A915Q1B5-F1
#
_cell.length_a   1.000
_cell.length_b   1.000
_cell.length_c   1.000
_cell.angle_alpha   90.00
_cell.angle_beta   90.00
_cell.angle_gamma   90.00
#
_symmetry.space_group_name_H-M   'P 1'
#
loop_
_entity.id
_entity.type
_entity.pdbx_description
1 polymer ?
#
loop_
_entity_poly.entity_id
_entity_poly.type
_entity_poly.pdbx_seq_one_letter_code
_entity_poly.pdbx_strand_id
1 'polypeptide(L)'
;MTEALSLMYGIDLPTRSIVGLPAEQERTLFLVGTLSLKQDNQVCLLEVDDDWLQITKRSFNHPAGEIWYLSSSPVDSGIISTCYLACKYALFLESESTMIVLKSDKRLMSMSLLTI
;
A
#
# COMPACT_ATOMS: atom_id res chain seq x y z
N MET A 1 -21.98 6.36 29.27
CA MET A 1 -20.67 6.79 28.77
C MET A 1 -20.15 5.64 27.94
N THR A 2 -20.18 5.76 26.62
CA THR A 2 -19.60 4.76 25.72
C THR A 2 -18.12 5.08 25.65
N GLU A 3 -17.28 4.24 26.27
CA GLU A 3 -15.82 4.34 26.18
C GLU A 3 -15.43 4.32 24.69
N ALA A 4 -14.61 5.27 24.25
CA ALA A 4 -14.10 5.26 22.88
C ALA A 4 -13.19 4.04 22.71
N LEU A 5 -13.68 3.01 22.01
CA LEU A 5 -12.89 1.83 21.70
C LEU A 5 -11.77 2.23 20.74
N SER A 6 -10.51 2.02 21.14
CA SER A 6 -9.36 2.22 20.27
C SER A 6 -9.11 0.93 19.48
N LEU A 7 -9.17 1.02 18.15
CA LEU A 7 -8.89 -0.09 17.25
C LEU A 7 -7.41 -0.10 16.88
N MET A 8 -6.73 -1.23 17.11
CA MET A 8 -5.29 -1.38 16.83
C MET A 8 -5.04 -2.59 15.94
N TYR A 9 -4.20 -2.40 14.91
CA TYR A 9 -3.81 -3.46 13.97
C TYR A 9 -2.30 -3.46 13.76
N GLY A 10 -1.67 -4.64 13.88
CA GLY A 10 -0.23 -4.82 13.68
C GLY A 10 0.09 -5.17 12.23
N ILE A 11 1.20 -4.63 11.69
CA ILE A 11 1.72 -4.97 10.37
C ILE A 11 2.97 -5.84 10.52
N ASP A 12 3.07 -6.90 9.70
CA ASP A 12 4.14 -7.91 9.79
C ASP A 12 5.54 -7.38 9.46
N LEU A 13 5.61 -6.35 8.61
CA LEU A 13 6.87 -5.75 8.17
C LEU A 13 6.97 -4.31 8.62
N PRO A 14 8.20 -3.78 8.79
CA PRO A 14 8.39 -2.35 8.94
C PRO A 14 7.69 -1.60 7.80
N THR A 15 7.10 -0.46 8.13
CA THR A 15 6.39 0.39 7.18
C THR A 15 6.92 1.82 7.25
N ARG A 16 6.83 2.54 6.15
CA ARG A 16 7.30 3.94 6.06
C ARG A 16 6.24 4.89 5.53
N SER A 17 5.32 4.39 4.70
CA SER A 17 4.34 5.21 4.02
C SER A 17 2.93 4.66 4.25
N ILE A 18 1.98 5.57 4.42
CA ILE A 18 0.55 5.30 4.50
C ILE A 18 -0.21 6.36 3.70
N VAL A 19 -1.23 5.96 2.96
CA VAL A 19 -2.12 6.87 2.22
C VAL A 19 -3.56 6.39 2.29
N GLY A 20 -4.51 7.30 2.43
CA GLY A 20 -5.94 6.98 2.36
C GLY A 20 -6.41 6.85 0.91
N LEU A 21 -7.29 5.89 0.64
CA LEU A 21 -7.95 5.75 -0.67
C LEU A 21 -9.36 6.35 -0.63
N PRO A 22 -9.84 6.91 -1.75
CA PRO A 22 -11.28 7.11 -1.93
C PRO A 22 -12.00 5.77 -1.76
N ALA A 23 -13.04 5.74 -0.93
CA ALA A 23 -13.83 4.54 -0.66
C ALA A 23 -15.31 4.83 -0.88
N GLU A 24 -16.09 3.79 -1.15
CA GLU A 24 -17.55 3.86 -1.15
C GLU A 24 -18.08 4.07 0.28
N GLN A 25 -19.38 4.32 0.42
CA GLN A 25 -20.00 4.49 1.74
C GLN A 25 -19.75 3.26 2.62
N GLU A 26 -19.63 3.48 3.94
CA GLU A 26 -19.48 2.45 4.99
C GLU A 26 -18.09 1.85 5.19
N ARG A 27 -17.04 2.30 4.48
CA ARG A 27 -15.66 1.79 4.70
C ARG A 27 -14.60 2.87 4.56
N THR A 28 -13.52 2.71 5.30
CA THR A 28 -12.30 3.51 5.13
C THR A 28 -11.16 2.63 4.66
N LEU A 29 -10.48 3.05 3.59
CA LEU A 29 -9.40 2.29 2.97
C LEU A 29 -8.06 3.00 3.16
N PHE A 30 -7.04 2.26 3.56
CA PHE A 30 -5.65 2.73 3.64
C PHE A 30 -4.73 1.80 2.87
N LEU A 31 -3.69 2.36 2.26
CA LEU A 31 -2.57 1.62 1.71
C LEU A 31 -1.32 1.89 2.54
N VAL A 32 -0.59 0.83 2.83
CA VAL A 32 0.63 0.88 3.62
C VAL A 32 1.77 0.25 2.84
N GLY A 33 2.88 0.98 2.71
CA GLY A 33 4.07 0.54 2.01
C GLY A 33 5.12 0.01 2.98
N THR A 34 5.62 -1.20 2.74
CA THR A 34 6.68 -1.81 3.55
C THR A 34 8.07 -1.38 3.08
N LEU A 35 9.02 -1.39 4.01
CA LEU A 35 10.45 -1.26 3.73
C LEU A 35 11.21 -2.41 4.39
N SER A 36 11.71 -3.32 3.56
CA SER A 36 12.56 -4.42 3.96
C SER A 36 13.65 -4.61 2.92
N LEU A 37 14.88 -4.78 3.42
CA LEU A 37 16.04 -5.19 2.63
C LEU A 37 16.26 -6.71 2.64
N LYS A 38 15.49 -7.46 3.44
CA LYS A 38 15.69 -8.90 3.69
C LYS A 38 14.69 -9.80 2.97
N GLN A 39 13.54 -9.26 2.59
CA GLN A 39 12.45 -9.99 1.96
C GLN A 39 11.68 -9.05 1.04
N ASP A 40 10.94 -9.63 0.09
CA ASP A 40 10.10 -8.88 -0.84
C ASP A 40 9.16 -7.93 -0.09
N ASN A 41 9.06 -6.72 -0.62
CA ASN A 41 8.17 -5.71 -0.09
C ASN A 41 6.75 -5.94 -0.60
N GLN A 42 5.81 -5.29 0.07
CA GLN A 42 4.40 -5.40 -0.24
C GLN A 42 3.69 -4.07 -0.01
N VAL A 43 2.66 -3.83 -0.81
CA VAL A 43 1.63 -2.84 -0.53
C VAL A 43 0.49 -3.54 0.21
N CYS A 44 0.19 -3.10 1.42
CA CYS A 44 -0.91 -3.64 2.22
C CYS A 44 -2.13 -2.73 2.10
N LEU A 45 -3.26 -3.25 1.62
CA LEU A 45 -4.57 -2.60 1.69
C LEU A 45 -5.23 -2.97 3.02
N LEU A 46 -5.53 -1.96 3.82
CA LEU A 46 -6.30 -2.05 5.04
C LEU A 46 -7.71 -1.52 4.76
N GLU A 47 -8.70 -2.31 5.11
CA GLU A 47 -10.12 -1.99 5.02
C GLU A 47 -10.66 -1.95 6.43
N VAL A 48 -11.09 -0.75 6.86
CA VAL A 48 -11.70 -0.49 8.16
C VAL A 48 -13.20 -0.33 7.94
N ASP A 49 -13.99 -1.03 8.73
CA ASP A 49 -15.44 -0.83 8.75
C ASP A 49 -15.81 0.55 9.32
N ASP A 50 -17.01 1.03 9.00
CA ASP A 50 -17.55 2.30 9.48
C ASP A 50 -17.75 2.35 10.99
N ASP A 51 -18.01 1.20 11.60
CA ASP A 51 -18.15 1.03 13.04
C ASP A 51 -16.80 1.00 13.79
N TRP A 52 -15.65 1.01 13.08
CA TRP A 52 -14.30 0.93 13.65
C TRP A 52 -14.11 -0.27 14.60
N LEU A 53 -14.67 -1.42 14.24
CA LEU A 53 -14.57 -2.67 15.00
C LEU A 53 -13.67 -3.70 14.33
N GLN A 54 -13.51 -3.64 13.00
CA GLN A 54 -12.76 -4.62 12.24
C GLN A 54 -11.82 -3.98 11.23
N ILE A 55 -10.60 -4.52 11.16
CA ILE A 55 -9.62 -4.21 10.12
C ILE A 55 -9.32 -5.48 9.35
N THR A 56 -9.58 -5.45 8.04
CA THR A 56 -9.19 -6.51 7.11
C THR A 56 -7.95 -6.07 6.34
N LYS A 57 -6.99 -6.99 6.14
CA LYS A 57 -5.77 -6.75 5.38
C LYS A 57 -5.73 -7.58 4.10
N ARG A 58 -5.26 -6.97 3.01
CA ARG A 58 -4.80 -7.66 1.80
C ARG A 58 -3.41 -7.18 1.43
N SER A 59 -2.54 -8.09 1.00
CA SER A 59 -1.17 -7.75 0.57
C SER A 59 -0.99 -7.95 -0.92
N PHE A 60 -0.26 -7.02 -1.53
CA PHE A 60 0.16 -7.08 -2.94
C PHE A 60 1.67 -7.03 -3.00
N ASN A 61 2.30 -8.00 -3.66
CA ASN A 61 3.75 -8.06 -3.77
C ASN A 61 4.29 -6.85 -4.54
N HIS A 62 5.37 -6.27 -4.03
CA HIS A 62 6.12 -5.18 -4.62
C HIS A 62 7.58 -5.61 -4.74
N PRO A 63 7.93 -6.40 -5.78
CA PRO A 63 9.27 -6.95 -5.95
C PRO A 63 10.29 -5.90 -6.39
N ALA A 64 9.86 -4.68 -6.70
CA ALA A 64 10.75 -3.66 -7.26
C ALA A 64 11.64 -3.00 -6.19
N GLY A 65 11.25 -3.00 -4.91
CA GLY A 65 12.11 -2.52 -3.83
C GLY A 65 11.37 -1.99 -2.61
N GLU A 66 12.08 -1.26 -1.76
CA GLU A 66 11.49 -0.63 -0.57
C GLU A 66 10.52 0.47 -0.98
N ILE A 67 9.32 0.50 -0.39
CA ILE A 67 8.32 1.52 -0.73
C ILE A 67 8.58 2.76 0.12
N TRP A 68 9.11 3.78 -0.54
CA TRP A 68 9.50 5.03 0.09
C TRP A 68 8.34 6.02 0.17
N TYR A 69 7.48 6.04 -0.85
CA TYR A 69 6.32 6.92 -0.91
C TYR A 69 5.16 6.25 -1.63
N LEU A 70 3.94 6.60 -1.21
CA LEU A 70 2.69 6.16 -1.82
C LEU A 70 1.82 7.38 -2.11
N SER A 71 1.18 7.38 -3.27
CA SER A 71 0.12 8.34 -3.60
C SER A 71 -1.06 7.60 -4.22
N SER A 72 -2.25 8.12 -4.00
CA SER A 72 -3.50 7.58 -4.53
C SER A 72 -4.16 8.60 -5.44
N SER A 73 -4.81 8.13 -6.50
CA SER A 73 -5.68 8.99 -7.30
C SER A 73 -6.88 9.45 -6.46
N PRO A 74 -7.24 10.74 -6.50
CA PRO A 74 -8.44 11.23 -5.81
C PRO A 74 -9.75 10.84 -6.53
N VAL A 75 -9.67 10.39 -7.79
CA VAL A 75 -10.84 10.09 -8.64
C VAL A 75 -11.08 8.58 -8.79
N ASP A 76 -10.02 7.77 -8.74
CA ASP A 76 -10.08 6.33 -8.98
C ASP A 76 -9.27 5.58 -7.92
N SER A 77 -9.96 4.84 -7.04
CA SER A 77 -9.33 4.08 -5.96
C SER A 77 -8.50 2.88 -6.44
N GLY A 78 -8.63 2.49 -7.72
CA GLY A 78 -7.78 1.49 -8.37
C GLY A 78 -6.46 2.05 -8.91
N ILE A 79 -6.21 3.37 -8.83
CA ILE A 79 -4.99 3.98 -9.34
C ILE A 79 -4.14 4.49 -8.18
N ILE A 80 -2.92 3.98 -8.09
CA ILE A 80 -1.93 4.41 -7.10
C ILE A 80 -0.57 4.61 -7.78
N SER A 81 0.32 5.29 -7.08
CA SER A 81 1.73 5.40 -7.48
C SER A 81 2.64 5.09 -6.30
N THR A 82 3.78 4.47 -6.59
CA THR A 82 4.78 4.11 -5.59
C THR A 82 6.13 4.69 -5.98
N CYS A 83 6.80 5.38 -5.07
CA CYS A 83 8.24 5.63 -5.23
C CYS A 83 8.97 4.55 -4.46
N TYR A 84 9.88 3.85 -5.12
CA TYR A 84 10.64 2.78 -4.49
C TYR A 84 12.14 2.97 -4.64
N LEU A 85 12.86 2.34 -3.72
CA LEU A 85 14.31 2.22 -3.79
C LEU A 85 14.66 0.77 -4.12
N ALA A 86 15.24 0.56 -5.30
CA ALA A 86 15.72 -0.74 -5.72
C ALA A 86 17.21 -0.90 -5.39
N CYS A 87 17.54 -1.96 -4.65
CA CYS A 87 18.90 -2.45 -4.55
C CYS A 87 19.19 -3.35 -5.77
N LYS A 88 19.59 -2.76 -6.90
CA LYS A 88 19.89 -3.55 -8.11
C LYS A 88 21.22 -4.30 -8.01
N TYR A 89 22.18 -3.79 -7.24
CA TYR A 89 23.47 -4.43 -6.95
C TYR A 89 23.99 -3.93 -5.59
N ALA A 90 24.86 -4.70 -4.92
CA ALA A 90 25.39 -4.41 -3.57
C ALA A 90 26.10 -3.05 -3.39
N LEU A 91 26.23 -2.23 -4.45
CA LEU A 91 26.96 -0.96 -4.47
C LEU A 91 26.18 0.20 -5.12
N PHE A 92 24.96 0.02 -5.62
CA PHE A 92 24.19 1.11 -6.24
C PHE A 92 22.71 1.08 -5.84
N LEU A 93 22.27 2.21 -5.28
CA LEU A 93 20.88 2.49 -4.94
C LEU A 93 20.33 3.44 -6.01
N GLU A 94 19.42 2.96 -6.84
CA GLU A 94 18.68 3.80 -7.79
C GLU A 94 17.27 4.05 -7.24
N SER A 95 16.91 5.33 -7.08
CA SER A 95 15.54 5.73 -6.78
C SER A 95 14.74 5.69 -8.07
N GLU A 96 13.79 4.77 -8.18
CA GLU A 96 12.86 4.70 -9.29
C GLU A 96 11.45 5.03 -8.80
N SER A 97 10.81 6.00 -9.45
CA SER A 97 9.40 6.30 -9.23
C SER A 97 8.57 5.57 -10.29
N THR A 98 7.82 4.55 -9.89
CA THR A 98 6.94 3.80 -10.80
C THR A 98 5.49 3.93 -10.37
N MET A 99 4.64 4.37 -11.29
CA MET A 99 3.20 4.33 -11.10
C MET A 99 2.72 2.89 -11.23
N ILE A 100 2.25 2.28 -10.14
CA ILE A 100 1.66 0.95 -10.16
C ILE A 100 0.15 1.10 -10.15
N VAL A 101 -0.48 0.92 -11.30
CA VAL A 101 -1.94 0.89 -11.39
C VAL A 101 -2.45 -0.44 -10.82
N LEU A 102 -3.03 -0.40 -9.62
CA LEU A 102 -3.70 -1.54 -9.01
C LEU A 102 -5.12 -1.67 -9.57
N LYS A 103 -5.25 -2.12 -10.82
CA LYS A 103 -6.56 -2.48 -11.37
C LYS A 103 -7.12 -3.67 -10.60
N SER A 104 -8.20 -3.43 -9.85
CA SER A 104 -8.97 -4.46 -9.18
C SER A 104 -9.69 -5.30 -10.23
N ASP A 105 -9.01 -6.30 -10.79
CA ASP A 105 -9.67 -7.48 -11.31
C ASP A 105 -9.63 -8.51 -10.17
N LYS A 106 -10.75 -9.17 -9.89
CA LYS A 106 -11.13 -9.75 -8.58
C LYS A 106 -10.18 -10.81 -8.00
N ARG A 107 -9.02 -11.10 -8.62
CA ARG A 107 -8.03 -12.11 -8.21
C ARG A 107 -6.56 -11.79 -8.48
N LEU A 108 -6.21 -10.75 -9.25
CA LEU A 108 -4.82 -10.48 -9.61
C LEU A 108 -4.56 -8.99 -9.78
N MET A 109 -3.49 -8.50 -9.16
CA MET A 109 -2.95 -7.19 -9.48
C MET A 109 -1.90 -7.35 -10.57
N SER A 110 -2.20 -6.83 -11.75
CA SER A 110 -1.25 -6.79 -12.88
C SER A 110 -0.41 -5.54 -12.78
N MET A 111 0.84 -5.69 -12.38
CA MET A 111 1.82 -4.61 -12.34
C MET A 111 2.14 -4.18 -13.77
N SER A 112 1.60 -3.04 -14.19
CA SER A 112 1.94 -2.42 -15.48
C SER A 112 2.86 -1.25 -15.19
N LEU A 113 4.13 -1.37 -15.60
CA LEU A 113 5.06 -0.25 -15.55
C LEU A 113 4.57 0.83 -16.53
N LEU A 114 4.07 1.95 -16.00
CA LEU A 114 3.97 3.18 -16.77
C LEU A 114 5.13 4.07 -16.34
N THR A 115 6.21 4.06 -17.14
CA THR A 115 7.27 5.06 -17.05
C THR A 115 6.76 6.32 -17.76
N ILE A 116 6.66 7.43 -17.04
CA ILE A 116 6.30 8.74 -17.63
C ILE A 116 7.50 9.27 -18.42
#